data_AF-A0A9D6DHH7-F1
#
_entry.id   AF-A0A9D6DHH7-F1
#
_cell.length_a   1.000
_cell.length_b   1.000
_cell.length_c   1.000
_cell.angle_alpha   90.00
_cell.angle_beta   90.00
_cell.angle_gamma   90.00
#
_symmetry.space_group_name_H-M   'P 1'
#
loop_
_entity.id
_entity.type
_entity.pdbx_description
1 polymer ?
#
loop_
_entity_poly.entity_id
_entity_poly.type
_entity_poly.pdbx_seq_one_letter_code
_entity_poly.pdbx_strand_id
1 'polypeptide(L)'
;MPERKPEPARASQRPHPPEATHHAELGQLAGLAEENGVLARELGAAQARATRVVAERDMCIRRLTAENMQLRGALIGKETLAAGLRDEIARLETAIPRLRTRVEQACQIESQLDRIHDLERQLMRWQHRTQALEERIEHAPAAHARASTRPATPPERTIPALAALRDKAVLRVGGRAGIAPFYRQLVERTGGRFLQHDGGEDNHAPGLDASLAAADLVICQTGCVSHGAYWRVKDHCRRTGKRCVFVDQPNTNSLVRSLDGIERHDAETSDATESGNACAACDPMHPPGRRRDT
;
A
#
# COMPACT_ATOMS: atom_id res chain seq x y z
N MET A 1 52.16 118.38 54.19
CA MET A 1 52.34 117.63 52.93
C MET A 1 53.09 116.36 53.24
N PRO A 2 52.74 115.19 52.68
CA PRO A 2 51.41 114.77 52.17
C PRO A 2 51.05 113.33 52.68
N GLU A 3 50.03 112.68 52.07
CA GLU A 3 49.79 111.20 52.11
C GLU A 3 49.32 110.55 53.46
N ARG A 4 48.39 109.58 53.54
CA ARG A 4 47.60 108.80 52.54
C ARG A 4 46.21 108.37 53.12
N LYS A 5 45.29 108.06 52.19
CA LYS A 5 43.92 107.45 52.26
C LYS A 5 43.82 106.07 52.98
N PRO A 6 42.66 105.36 53.09
CA PRO A 6 41.25 105.66 52.69
C PRO A 6 40.09 105.27 53.68
N GLU A 7 38.89 105.75 53.32
CA GLU A 7 37.51 105.18 53.39
C GLU A 7 36.87 104.56 54.67
N PRO A 8 35.63 104.98 55.00
CA PRO A 8 34.75 104.20 55.88
C PRO A 8 34.16 102.99 55.15
N ALA A 9 34.04 101.87 55.86
CA ALA A 9 33.46 100.64 55.32
C ALA A 9 32.02 100.88 54.80
N ARG A 10 31.81 100.78 53.49
CA ARG A 10 30.46 100.71 52.92
C ARG A 10 29.78 99.44 53.42
N ALA A 11 28.84 99.59 54.33
CA ALA A 11 27.89 98.54 54.66
C ALA A 11 27.09 98.19 53.40
N SER A 12 27.50 97.11 52.73
CA SER A 12 26.88 96.65 51.49
C SER A 12 25.54 96.00 51.81
N GLN A 13 24.51 96.83 51.97
CA GLN A 13 23.12 96.40 52.01
C GLN A 13 22.80 95.73 50.67
N ARG A 14 22.84 94.40 50.65
CA ARG A 14 22.35 93.63 49.50
C ARG A 14 20.85 93.89 49.39
N PRO A 15 20.30 94.19 48.20
CA PRO A 15 18.86 94.29 48.03
C PRO A 15 18.23 92.93 48.36
N HIS A 16 17.26 92.92 49.27
CA HIS A 16 16.41 91.74 49.46
C HIS A 16 15.57 91.53 48.18
N PRO A 17 15.44 90.30 47.66
CA PRO A 17 14.56 90.04 46.53
C PRO A 17 13.10 90.35 46.90
N PRO A 18 12.25 90.76 45.93
CA PRO A 18 10.85 91.00 46.21
C PRO A 18 10.16 89.70 46.62
N GLU A 19 9.39 89.73 47.71
CA GLU A 19 8.77 88.54 48.34
C GLU A 19 7.96 87.69 47.32
N ALA A 20 7.39 88.33 46.30
CA ALA A 20 6.69 87.68 45.19
C ALA A 20 7.54 86.65 44.41
N THR A 21 8.85 86.86 44.21
CA THR A 21 9.70 85.87 43.52
C THR A 21 9.94 84.66 44.40
N HIS A 22 10.16 84.85 45.70
CA HIS A 22 10.31 83.74 46.64
C HIS A 22 9.03 82.91 46.78
N HIS A 23 7.84 83.55 46.77
CA HIS A 23 6.58 82.80 46.73
C HIS A 23 6.40 81.99 45.43
N ALA A 24 6.83 82.53 44.28
CA ALA A 24 6.81 81.80 43.01
C ALA A 24 7.81 80.62 42.99
N GLU A 25 9.03 80.82 43.49
CA GLU A 25 10.05 79.77 43.66
C GLU A 25 9.54 78.64 44.57
N LEU A 26 8.96 78.98 45.73
CA LEU A 26 8.36 78.01 46.66
C LEU A 26 7.19 77.25 46.01
N GLY A 27 6.37 77.91 45.20
CA GLY A 27 5.30 77.27 44.43
C GLY A 27 5.83 76.28 43.39
N GLN A 28 6.90 76.63 42.66
CA GLN A 28 7.57 75.72 41.71
C GLN A 28 8.19 74.51 42.42
N LEU A 29 8.85 74.72 43.56
CA LEU A 29 9.42 73.63 44.37
C LEU A 29 8.33 72.70 44.93
N ALA A 30 7.17 73.24 45.33
CA ALA A 30 6.03 72.43 45.77
C ALA A 30 5.44 71.60 44.62
N GLY A 31 5.26 72.19 43.43
CA GLY A 31 4.81 71.47 42.24
C GLY A 31 5.76 70.35 41.83
N LEU A 32 7.07 70.63 41.78
CA LEU A 32 8.10 69.62 41.51
C LEU A 32 8.13 68.51 42.59
N ALA A 33 7.86 68.83 43.86
CA ALA A 33 7.76 67.81 44.91
C ALA A 33 6.53 66.91 44.73
N GLU A 34 5.39 67.45 44.28
CA GLU A 34 4.20 66.68 43.94
C GLU A 34 4.44 65.78 42.72
N GLU A 35 5.02 66.32 41.63
CA GLU A 35 5.40 65.57 40.42
C GLU A 35 6.36 64.43 40.74
N ASN A 36 7.43 64.68 41.50
CA ASN A 36 8.34 63.64 41.98
C ASN A 36 7.62 62.59 42.82
N GLY A 37 6.64 62.99 43.64
CA GLY A 37 5.77 62.08 44.39
C GLY A 37 4.90 61.19 43.50
N VAL A 38 4.36 61.74 42.40
CA VAL A 38 3.62 60.96 41.38
C VAL A 38 4.55 59.96 40.70
N LEU A 39 5.68 60.43 40.15
CA LEU A 39 6.66 59.60 39.45
C LEU A 39 7.22 58.48 40.34
N ALA A 40 7.48 58.74 41.62
CA ALA A 40 7.92 57.72 42.58
C ALA A 40 6.86 56.63 42.79
N ARG A 41 5.57 56.99 42.85
CA ARG A 41 4.46 56.01 42.94
C ARG A 41 4.32 55.20 41.67
N GLU A 42 4.42 55.82 40.50
CA GLU A 42 4.35 55.14 39.20
C GLU A 42 5.53 54.19 38.98
N LEU A 43 6.75 54.62 39.33
CA LEU A 43 7.95 53.78 39.29
C LEU A 43 7.82 52.59 40.25
N GLY A 44 7.39 52.81 41.49
CA GLY A 44 7.14 51.74 42.46
C GLY A 44 6.09 50.74 41.96
N ALA A 45 5.00 51.23 41.35
CA ALA A 45 3.97 50.38 40.76
C ALA A 45 4.50 49.60 39.53
N ALA A 46 5.36 50.20 38.70
CA ALA A 46 5.99 49.53 37.57
C ALA A 46 6.99 48.46 38.02
N GLN A 47 7.82 48.76 39.04
CA GLN A 47 8.74 47.81 39.67
C GLN A 47 7.99 46.63 40.31
N ALA A 48 6.88 46.88 41.01
CA ALA A 48 6.02 45.84 41.58
C ALA A 48 5.40 44.93 40.52
N ARG A 49 4.98 45.49 39.36
CA ARG A 49 4.51 44.68 38.22
C ARG A 49 5.65 43.85 37.61
N ALA A 50 6.82 44.44 37.41
CA ALA A 50 7.97 43.76 36.81
C ALA A 50 8.47 42.60 37.69
N THR A 51 8.67 42.84 38.99
CA THR A 51 9.09 41.80 39.96
C THR A 51 8.08 40.66 40.05
N ARG A 52 6.78 40.95 40.04
CA ARG A 52 5.73 39.92 39.97
C ARG A 52 5.84 39.06 38.72
N VAL A 53 5.96 39.67 37.53
CA VAL A 53 6.08 38.92 36.27
C VAL A 53 7.36 38.07 36.24
N VAL A 54 8.49 38.60 36.73
CA VAL A 54 9.74 37.81 36.86
C VAL A 54 9.54 36.62 37.80
N ALA A 55 8.95 36.81 38.97
CA ALA A 55 8.69 35.71 39.92
C ALA A 55 7.77 34.62 39.32
N GLU A 56 6.70 35.01 38.62
CA GLU A 56 5.80 34.09 37.91
C GLU A 56 6.53 33.31 36.80
N ARG A 57 7.44 33.96 36.06
CA ARG A 57 8.27 33.32 35.02
C ARG A 57 9.31 32.38 35.62
N ASP A 58 9.99 32.77 36.69
CA ASP A 58 10.98 31.94 37.38
C ASP A 58 10.35 30.68 37.98
N MET A 59 9.12 30.78 38.52
CA MET A 59 8.35 29.61 38.95
C MET A 59 8.04 28.66 37.79
N CYS A 60 7.64 29.21 36.64
CA CYS A 60 7.38 28.41 35.44
C CYS A 60 8.65 27.73 34.90
N ILE A 61 9.77 28.46 34.85
CA ILE A 61 11.08 27.93 34.45
C ILE A 61 11.48 26.79 35.39
N ARG A 62 11.48 26.99 36.72
CA ARG A 62 11.83 25.94 37.69
C ARG A 62 10.97 24.68 37.52
N ARG A 63 9.66 24.83 37.29
CA ARG A 63 8.75 23.69 37.03
C ARG A 63 9.15 22.93 35.76
N LEU A 64 9.32 23.64 34.65
CA LEU A 64 9.66 23.03 33.36
C LEU A 64 11.06 22.41 33.37
N THR A 65 12.04 23.00 34.06
CA THR A 65 13.38 22.42 34.23
C THR A 65 13.33 21.13 35.04
N ALA A 66 12.56 21.07 36.12
CA ALA A 66 12.36 19.86 36.91
C ALA A 66 11.68 18.75 36.09
N GLU A 67 10.62 19.08 35.36
CA GLU A 67 9.91 18.17 34.46
C GLU A 67 10.83 17.64 33.34
N ASN A 68 11.65 18.52 32.74
CA ASN A 68 12.62 18.10 31.71
C ASN A 68 13.71 17.17 32.29
N MET A 69 14.16 17.41 33.53
CA MET A 69 15.11 16.52 34.22
C MET A 69 14.48 15.14 34.51
N GLN A 70 13.22 15.09 34.97
CA GLN A 70 12.49 13.84 35.18
C GLN A 70 12.31 13.05 33.87
N LEU A 71 11.89 13.72 32.79
CA LEU A 71 11.71 13.09 31.47
C LEU A 71 13.03 12.56 30.90
N ARG A 72 14.15 13.28 31.06
CA ARG A 72 15.48 12.79 30.69
C ARG A 72 15.88 11.56 31.50
N GLY A 73 15.67 11.55 32.81
CA GLY A 73 15.94 10.39 33.66
C GLY A 73 15.12 9.17 33.25
N ALA A 74 13.83 9.35 32.96
CA ALA A 74 12.95 8.28 32.47
C ALA A 74 13.35 7.76 31.08
N LEU A 75 13.84 8.63 30.19
CA LEU A 75 14.36 8.23 28.88
C LEU A 75 15.64 7.39 29.03
N ILE A 76 16.63 7.88 29.78
CA ILE A 76 17.90 7.18 30.03
C ILE A 76 17.65 5.80 30.66
N GLY A 77 16.71 5.69 31.60
CA GLY A 77 16.32 4.40 32.20
C GLY A 77 15.75 3.42 31.16
N LYS A 78 14.89 3.90 30.25
CA LYS A 78 14.35 3.08 29.14
C LYS A 78 15.42 2.70 28.12
N GLU A 79 16.34 3.60 27.79
CA GLU A 79 17.44 3.35 26.87
C GLU A 79 18.42 2.31 27.43
N THR A 80 18.71 2.38 28.74
CA THR A 80 19.57 1.41 29.44
C THR A 80 18.91 0.02 29.49
N LEU A 81 17.60 -0.04 29.80
CA LEU A 81 16.85 -1.30 29.72
C LEU A 81 16.88 -1.88 28.30
N ALA A 82 16.64 -1.06 27.28
CA ALA A 82 16.65 -1.48 25.89
C ALA A 82 18.05 -1.92 25.42
N ALA A 83 19.13 -1.34 25.94
CA ALA A 83 20.49 -1.82 25.71
C ALA A 83 20.69 -3.21 26.34
N GLY A 84 20.37 -3.37 27.64
CA GLY A 84 20.49 -4.64 28.35
C GLY A 84 19.71 -5.80 27.69
N LEU A 85 18.49 -5.54 27.21
CA LEU A 85 17.69 -6.53 26.47
C LEU A 85 18.31 -6.90 25.11
N ARG A 86 18.94 -5.96 24.40
CA ARG A 86 19.67 -6.27 23.15
C ARG A 86 20.89 -7.13 23.42
N ASP A 87 21.63 -6.83 24.50
CA ASP A 87 22.80 -7.63 24.92
C ASP A 87 22.38 -9.03 25.38
N GLU A 88 21.19 -9.19 25.98
CA GLU A 88 20.65 -10.49 26.36
C GLU A 88 20.19 -11.30 25.12
N ILE A 89 19.51 -10.66 24.15
CA ILE A 89 19.19 -11.29 22.85
C ILE A 89 20.47 -11.74 22.15
N ALA A 90 21.51 -10.89 22.05
CA ALA A 90 22.78 -11.24 21.44
C ALA A 90 23.50 -12.39 22.19
N ARG A 91 23.41 -12.44 23.52
CA ARG A 91 23.92 -13.55 24.34
C ARG A 91 23.15 -14.85 24.10
N LEU A 92 21.83 -14.80 23.92
CA LEU A 92 21.02 -15.98 23.58
C LEU A 92 21.28 -16.47 22.15
N GLU A 93 21.41 -15.56 21.18
CA GLU A 93 21.75 -15.90 19.78
C GLU A 93 23.16 -16.51 19.64
N THR A 94 24.11 -16.06 20.46
CA THR A 94 25.47 -16.65 20.51
C THR A 94 25.53 -17.95 21.32
N ALA A 95 24.72 -18.11 22.37
CA ALA A 95 24.61 -19.36 23.14
C ALA A 95 23.89 -20.47 22.37
N ILE A 96 22.93 -20.14 21.49
CA ILE A 96 22.20 -21.10 20.65
C ILE A 96 22.41 -20.76 19.17
N PRO A 97 23.63 -20.94 18.63
CA PRO A 97 23.92 -20.62 17.24
C PRO A 97 23.02 -21.44 16.30
N ARG A 98 22.53 -20.77 15.25
CA ARG A 98 21.64 -21.34 14.22
C ARG A 98 20.24 -21.75 14.71
N LEU A 99 19.76 -21.28 15.87
CA LEU A 99 18.38 -21.57 16.33
C LEU A 99 17.32 -21.26 15.27
N ARG A 100 17.38 -20.06 14.65
CA ARG A 100 16.45 -19.67 13.57
C ARG A 100 16.46 -20.66 12.41
N THR A 101 17.64 -21.00 11.89
CA THR A 101 17.80 -21.99 10.81
C THR A 101 17.26 -23.36 11.18
N ARG A 102 17.39 -23.79 12.45
CA ARG A 102 16.83 -25.07 12.93
C ARG A 102 15.30 -25.04 13.01
N VAL A 103 14.70 -23.90 13.36
CA VAL A 103 13.23 -23.70 13.32
C VAL A 103 12.73 -23.67 11.88
N GLU A 104 13.38 -22.92 10.99
CA GLU A 104 13.07 -22.88 9.55
C GLU A 104 13.15 -24.27 8.92
N GLN A 105 14.19 -25.04 9.24
CA GLN A 105 14.35 -26.43 8.81
C GLN A 105 13.28 -27.36 9.37
N ALA A 106 12.88 -27.20 10.64
CA ALA A 106 11.80 -28.00 11.24
C ALA A 106 10.47 -27.75 10.52
N CYS A 107 10.08 -26.49 10.33
CA CYS A 107 8.88 -26.13 9.57
C CYS A 107 8.93 -26.62 8.11
N GLN A 108 10.11 -26.60 7.49
CA GLN A 108 10.28 -27.13 6.14
C GLN A 108 10.08 -28.66 6.12
N ILE A 109 10.64 -29.40 7.07
CA ILE A 109 10.46 -30.86 7.21
C ILE A 109 8.99 -31.19 7.46
N GLU A 110 8.30 -30.47 8.35
CA GLU A 110 6.86 -30.63 8.59
C GLU A 110 6.05 -30.44 7.30
N SER A 111 6.30 -29.37 6.55
CA SER A 111 5.64 -29.12 5.26
C SER A 111 5.91 -30.21 4.21
N GLN A 112 7.10 -30.82 4.24
CA GLN A 112 7.46 -31.93 3.35
C GLN A 112 6.77 -33.23 3.75
N LEU A 113 6.66 -33.52 5.05
CA LEU A 113 5.93 -34.68 5.57
C LEU A 113 4.43 -34.60 5.26
N ASP A 114 3.80 -33.44 5.47
CA ASP A 114 2.40 -33.22 5.08
C ASP A 114 2.19 -33.42 3.58
N ARG A 115 3.13 -32.93 2.76
CA ARG A 115 3.09 -33.14 1.31
C ARG A 115 3.26 -34.61 0.92
N ILE A 116 4.10 -35.38 1.61
CA ILE A 116 4.25 -36.82 1.41
C ILE A 116 2.94 -37.52 1.77
N HIS A 117 2.37 -37.27 2.95
CA HIS A 117 1.08 -37.85 3.36
C HIS A 117 -0.08 -37.49 2.40
N ASP A 118 -0.08 -36.30 1.82
CA ASP A 118 -1.03 -35.89 0.77
C ASP A 118 -0.85 -36.69 -0.53
N LEU A 119 0.40 -36.94 -0.94
CA LEU A 119 0.73 -37.69 -2.14
C LEU A 119 0.47 -39.19 -1.97
N GLU A 120 0.79 -39.78 -0.82
CA GLU A 120 0.43 -41.15 -0.46
C GLU A 120 -1.08 -41.36 -0.49
N ARG A 121 -1.86 -40.45 0.12
CA ARG A 121 -3.32 -40.45 0.02
C ARG A 121 -3.82 -40.29 -1.41
N GLN A 122 -3.10 -39.60 -2.29
CA GLN A 122 -3.44 -39.52 -3.73
C GLN A 122 -3.12 -40.83 -4.46
N LEU A 123 -1.94 -41.40 -4.25
CA LEU A 123 -1.51 -42.68 -4.85
C LEU A 123 -2.45 -43.82 -4.46
N MET A 124 -2.79 -43.95 -3.17
CA MET A 124 -3.77 -44.94 -2.71
C MET A 124 -5.13 -44.75 -3.40
N ARG A 125 -5.62 -43.51 -3.53
CA ARG A 125 -6.89 -43.22 -4.25
C ARG A 125 -6.81 -43.55 -5.75
N TRP A 126 -5.65 -43.46 -6.38
CA TRP A 126 -5.47 -43.89 -7.76
C TRP A 126 -5.39 -45.41 -7.88
N GLN A 127 -4.61 -46.09 -7.02
CA GLN A 127 -4.50 -47.56 -6.99
C GLN A 127 -5.86 -48.23 -6.82
N HIS A 128 -6.69 -47.80 -5.86
CA HIS A 128 -8.04 -48.35 -5.66
C HIS A 128 -8.95 -48.12 -6.88
N ARG A 129 -8.78 -47.02 -7.63
CA ARG A 129 -9.53 -46.79 -8.88
C ARG A 129 -9.06 -47.70 -10.00
N THR A 130 -7.75 -47.94 -10.12
CA THR A 130 -7.18 -48.84 -11.11
C THR A 130 -7.65 -50.26 -10.84
N GLN A 131 -7.54 -50.75 -9.60
CA GLN A 131 -8.05 -52.06 -9.18
C GLN A 131 -9.55 -52.20 -9.46
N ALA A 132 -10.38 -51.22 -9.07
CA ALA A 132 -11.81 -51.26 -9.36
C ALA A 132 -12.16 -51.17 -10.86
N LEU A 133 -11.25 -50.69 -11.72
CA LEU A 133 -11.41 -50.74 -13.18
C LEU A 133 -10.94 -52.07 -13.75
N GLU A 134 -9.85 -52.63 -13.25
CA GLU A 134 -9.33 -53.97 -13.59
C GLU A 134 -10.36 -55.05 -13.22
N GLU A 135 -10.86 -55.04 -11.98
CA GLU A 135 -11.96 -55.90 -11.53
C GLU A 135 -13.19 -55.76 -12.44
N ARG A 136 -13.56 -54.53 -12.85
CA ARG A 136 -14.69 -54.29 -13.76
C ARG A 136 -14.45 -54.75 -15.19
N ILE A 137 -13.21 -54.89 -15.63
CA ILE A 137 -12.84 -55.44 -16.95
C ILE A 137 -12.83 -56.97 -16.88
N GLU A 138 -12.26 -57.55 -15.81
CA GLU A 138 -12.20 -58.99 -15.58
C GLU A 138 -13.59 -59.60 -15.32
N HIS A 139 -14.38 -58.94 -14.47
CA HIS A 139 -15.76 -59.33 -14.16
C HIS A 139 -16.79 -58.72 -15.14
N ALA A 140 -16.34 -58.11 -16.25
CA ALA A 140 -17.25 -57.73 -17.32
C ALA A 140 -17.85 -59.02 -17.91
N PRO A 141 -19.17 -59.25 -17.80
CA PRO A 141 -19.76 -60.43 -18.41
C PRO A 141 -19.51 -60.39 -19.92
N ALA A 142 -19.28 -61.56 -20.53
CA ALA A 142 -19.06 -61.75 -21.97
C ALA A 142 -20.29 -61.39 -22.86
N ALA A 143 -21.22 -60.58 -22.34
CA ALA A 143 -22.38 -60.03 -23.03
C ALA A 143 -21.99 -59.21 -24.29
N HIS A 144 -20.79 -58.60 -24.32
CA HIS A 144 -20.30 -57.88 -25.48
C HIS A 144 -19.98 -58.78 -26.69
N ALA A 145 -19.80 -60.09 -26.49
CA ALA A 145 -19.63 -61.04 -27.61
C ALA A 145 -20.93 -61.35 -28.37
N ARG A 146 -22.10 -60.91 -27.88
CA ARG A 146 -23.42 -61.09 -28.54
C ARG A 146 -24.07 -59.80 -29.02
N ALA A 147 -23.38 -58.65 -28.92
CA ALA A 147 -23.88 -57.35 -29.38
C ALA A 147 -23.39 -56.94 -30.78
N SER A 148 -22.50 -57.71 -31.41
CA SER A 148 -21.96 -57.44 -32.75
C SER A 148 -22.88 -57.86 -33.91
N THR A 149 -24.11 -57.34 -33.94
CA THR A 149 -25.00 -57.39 -35.13
C THR A 149 -25.90 -56.15 -35.25
N ARG A 150 -25.38 -54.97 -34.90
CA ARG A 150 -25.96 -53.71 -35.41
C ARG A 150 -24.90 -52.61 -35.52
N PRO A 151 -24.77 -51.92 -36.67
CA PRO A 151 -23.96 -50.71 -36.75
C PRO A 151 -24.65 -49.60 -35.97
N ALA A 152 -24.30 -49.47 -34.69
CA ALA A 152 -24.70 -48.34 -33.87
C ALA A 152 -23.78 -47.16 -34.17
N THR A 153 -24.23 -46.26 -35.04
CA THR A 153 -23.62 -44.92 -35.15
C THR A 153 -23.58 -44.27 -33.76
N PRO A 154 -22.48 -43.62 -33.36
CA PRO A 154 -22.45 -42.87 -32.11
C PRO A 154 -23.52 -41.78 -32.16
N PRO A 155 -24.18 -41.45 -31.04
CA PRO A 155 -24.97 -40.24 -30.97
C PRO A 155 -24.02 -39.04 -31.09
N GLU A 156 -23.94 -38.46 -32.29
CA GLU A 156 -23.34 -37.15 -32.50
C GLU A 156 -24.07 -36.16 -31.59
N ARG A 157 -23.42 -35.83 -30.46
CA ARG A 157 -23.79 -34.64 -29.70
C ARG A 157 -23.50 -33.45 -30.60
N THR A 158 -24.54 -32.94 -31.22
CA THR A 158 -24.51 -31.77 -32.10
C THR A 158 -24.13 -30.55 -31.26
N ILE A 159 -22.84 -30.34 -31.12
CA ILE A 159 -22.29 -29.05 -30.69
C ILE A 159 -22.61 -28.08 -31.84
N PRO A 160 -23.03 -26.83 -31.57
CA PRO A 160 -23.17 -25.82 -32.63
C PRO A 160 -21.89 -25.77 -33.48
N ALA A 161 -22.04 -25.52 -34.77
CA ALA A 161 -20.91 -25.47 -35.72
C ALA A 161 -19.93 -24.37 -35.29
N LEU A 162 -18.94 -24.77 -34.49
CA LEU A 162 -18.02 -23.86 -33.84
C LEU A 162 -16.92 -23.53 -34.83
N ALA A 163 -16.70 -22.23 -35.03
CA ALA A 163 -15.68 -21.66 -35.89
C ALA A 163 -14.34 -22.41 -35.80
N ALA A 164 -13.72 -22.67 -36.95
CA ALA A 164 -12.38 -23.25 -36.99
C ALA A 164 -11.37 -22.22 -36.43
N LEU A 165 -10.64 -22.60 -35.39
CA LEU A 165 -9.71 -21.73 -34.66
C LEU A 165 -8.40 -21.44 -35.40
N ARG A 166 -8.12 -22.11 -36.53
CA ARG A 166 -6.95 -21.86 -37.41
C ARG A 166 -5.63 -21.69 -36.63
N ASP A 167 -5.30 -22.69 -35.81
CA ASP A 167 -4.11 -22.79 -34.96
C ASP A 167 -3.96 -21.77 -33.82
N LYS A 168 -4.96 -20.90 -33.59
CA LYS A 168 -4.95 -19.90 -32.52
C LYS A 168 -4.81 -20.51 -31.12
N ALA A 169 -4.01 -19.87 -30.29
CA ALA A 169 -3.75 -20.27 -28.91
C ALA A 169 -4.78 -19.67 -27.94
N VAL A 170 -5.53 -20.54 -27.26
CA VAL A 170 -6.53 -20.17 -26.25
C VAL A 170 -5.99 -20.49 -24.86
N LEU A 171 -5.70 -19.46 -24.06
CA LEU A 171 -5.27 -19.60 -22.67
C LEU A 171 -6.45 -19.56 -21.71
N ARG A 172 -6.63 -20.63 -20.93
CA ARG A 172 -7.45 -20.60 -19.72
C ARG A 172 -6.60 -20.16 -18.52
N VAL A 173 -7.02 -19.09 -17.83
CA VAL A 173 -6.45 -18.69 -16.53
C VAL A 173 -7.46 -18.98 -15.43
N GLY A 174 -7.07 -19.82 -14.48
CA GLY A 174 -7.87 -20.17 -13.31
C GLY A 174 -8.85 -21.33 -13.49
N GLY A 175 -9.47 -21.69 -12.37
CA GLY A 175 -10.63 -22.57 -12.33
C GLY A 175 -10.38 -24.02 -11.94
N ARG A 176 -11.48 -24.73 -11.67
CA ARG A 176 -11.45 -26.14 -11.26
C ARG A 176 -10.71 -27.00 -12.29
N ALA A 177 -9.82 -27.87 -11.83
CA ALA A 177 -9.03 -28.77 -12.67
C ALA A 177 -9.92 -29.73 -13.49
N GLY A 178 -11.02 -30.21 -12.91
CA GLY A 178 -11.91 -31.20 -13.53
C GLY A 178 -12.59 -30.78 -14.83
N ILE A 179 -12.67 -29.48 -15.15
CA ILE A 179 -13.23 -29.00 -16.43
C ILE A 179 -12.14 -28.64 -17.47
N ALA A 180 -10.86 -28.64 -17.09
CA ALA A 180 -9.77 -28.32 -18.02
C ALA A 180 -9.69 -29.29 -19.23
N PRO A 181 -9.85 -30.62 -19.06
CA PRO A 181 -9.86 -31.56 -20.20
C PRO A 181 -10.99 -31.28 -21.20
N PHE A 182 -12.12 -30.77 -20.73
CA PHE A 182 -13.25 -30.42 -21.59
C PHE A 182 -12.97 -29.17 -22.43
N TYR A 183 -12.40 -28.11 -21.82
CA TYR A 183 -11.99 -26.91 -22.57
C TYR A 183 -10.92 -27.25 -23.60
N ARG A 184 -9.94 -28.09 -23.23
CA ARG A 184 -8.91 -28.62 -24.14
C ARG A 184 -9.54 -29.33 -25.34
N GLN A 185 -10.41 -30.31 -25.07
CA GLN A 185 -11.06 -31.10 -26.12
C GLN A 185 -11.90 -30.24 -27.07
N LEU A 186 -12.55 -29.18 -26.60
CA LEU A 186 -13.31 -28.29 -27.49
C LEU A 186 -12.37 -27.47 -28.39
N VAL A 187 -11.36 -26.81 -27.80
CA VAL A 187 -10.39 -25.96 -28.52
C VAL A 187 -9.60 -26.76 -29.56
N GLU A 188 -9.08 -27.92 -29.18
CA GLU A 188 -8.30 -28.79 -30.09
C GLU A 188 -9.16 -29.37 -31.21
N ARG A 189 -10.43 -29.74 -30.95
CA ARG A 189 -11.35 -30.21 -32.00
C ARG A 189 -11.74 -29.14 -33.01
N THR A 190 -11.68 -27.87 -32.64
CA THR A 190 -11.80 -26.73 -33.57
C THR A 190 -10.47 -26.35 -34.25
N GLY A 191 -9.39 -27.10 -34.03
CA GLY A 191 -8.08 -26.79 -34.62
C GLY A 191 -7.39 -25.59 -33.98
N GLY A 192 -7.59 -25.37 -32.67
CA GLY A 192 -6.86 -24.38 -31.88
C GLY A 192 -5.92 -25.05 -30.86
N ARG A 193 -4.98 -24.28 -30.31
CA ARG A 193 -4.01 -24.76 -29.32
C ARG A 193 -4.48 -24.37 -27.91
N PHE A 194 -4.66 -25.35 -27.03
CA PHE A 194 -5.10 -25.07 -25.66
C PHE A 194 -3.92 -24.84 -24.70
N LEU A 195 -3.92 -23.70 -24.02
CA LEU A 195 -2.98 -23.35 -22.95
C LEU A 195 -3.73 -23.25 -21.61
N GLN A 196 -3.06 -23.57 -20.51
CA GLN A 196 -3.64 -23.47 -19.17
C GLN A 196 -2.64 -22.88 -18.16
N HIS A 197 -3.12 -21.93 -17.38
CA HIS A 197 -2.45 -21.39 -16.20
C HIS A 197 -3.44 -21.44 -15.02
N ASP A 198 -2.98 -21.76 -13.81
CA ASP A 198 -3.83 -21.88 -12.62
C ASP A 198 -4.22 -20.52 -12.01
N GLY A 199 -3.41 -19.48 -12.23
CA GLY A 199 -3.63 -18.14 -11.68
C GLY A 199 -3.30 -18.03 -10.20
N GLY A 200 -2.50 -18.98 -9.67
CA GLY A 200 -2.10 -19.05 -8.27
C GLY A 200 -1.21 -17.90 -7.81
N GLU A 201 -0.90 -17.90 -6.51
CA GLU A 201 -0.16 -16.84 -5.85
C GLU A 201 1.37 -17.06 -5.96
N ASP A 202 2.03 -15.97 -6.36
CA ASP A 202 3.42 -15.56 -6.17
C ASP A 202 4.62 -16.39 -6.68
N ASN A 203 4.53 -17.71 -6.87
CA ASN A 203 5.70 -18.50 -7.36
C ASN A 203 5.76 -18.75 -8.88
N HIS A 204 4.77 -18.32 -9.66
CA HIS A 204 4.70 -18.56 -11.12
C HIS A 204 4.49 -17.27 -11.96
N ALA A 205 4.75 -16.10 -11.37
CA ALA A 205 4.53 -14.79 -12.01
C ALA A 205 5.11 -14.64 -13.44
N PRO A 206 6.40 -14.95 -13.73
CA PRO A 206 6.93 -14.87 -15.10
C PRO A 206 6.34 -15.90 -16.06
N GLY A 207 5.81 -17.03 -15.55
CA GLY A 207 5.13 -18.04 -16.35
C GLY A 207 3.76 -17.57 -16.87
N LEU A 208 3.05 -16.75 -16.09
CA LEU A 208 1.77 -16.16 -16.52
C LEU A 208 1.97 -15.17 -17.67
N ASP A 209 2.95 -14.27 -17.59
CA ASP A 209 3.18 -13.27 -18.64
C ASP A 209 3.67 -13.92 -19.95
N ALA A 210 4.51 -14.97 -19.87
CA ALA A 210 4.88 -15.78 -21.03
C ALA A 210 3.68 -16.51 -21.64
N SER A 211 2.78 -17.06 -20.82
CA SER A 211 1.55 -17.72 -21.27
C SER A 211 0.59 -16.72 -21.94
N LEU A 212 0.46 -15.51 -21.39
CA LEU A 212 -0.34 -14.43 -21.97
C LEU A 212 0.26 -13.92 -23.28
N ALA A 213 1.59 -13.80 -23.38
CA ALA A 213 2.27 -13.45 -24.61
C ALA A 213 2.05 -14.51 -25.73
N ALA A 214 2.02 -15.79 -25.38
CA ALA A 214 1.81 -16.90 -26.32
C ALA A 214 0.34 -17.18 -26.71
N ALA A 215 -0.63 -16.47 -26.14
CA ALA A 215 -2.06 -16.67 -26.37
C ALA A 215 -2.69 -15.59 -27.27
N ASP A 216 -3.60 -15.98 -28.17
CA ASP A 216 -4.40 -15.06 -29.00
C ASP A 216 -5.74 -14.69 -28.32
N LEU A 217 -6.26 -15.62 -27.50
CA LEU A 217 -7.47 -15.46 -26.68
C LEU A 217 -7.16 -15.86 -25.24
N VAL A 218 -7.63 -15.08 -24.26
CA VAL A 218 -7.56 -15.43 -22.84
C VAL A 218 -8.95 -15.58 -22.23
N ILE A 219 -9.16 -16.64 -21.48
CA ILE A 219 -10.39 -16.90 -20.70
C ILE A 219 -10.01 -16.91 -19.22
N CYS A 220 -10.39 -15.86 -18.49
CA CYS A 220 -10.06 -15.68 -17.08
C CYS A 220 -11.28 -16.04 -16.20
N GLN A 221 -11.14 -17.05 -15.33
CA GLN A 221 -12.23 -17.48 -14.45
C GLN A 221 -12.16 -16.74 -13.11
N THR A 222 -12.97 -15.68 -12.97
CA THR A 222 -12.81 -14.64 -11.94
C THR A 222 -12.92 -15.16 -10.50
N GLY A 223 -13.81 -16.12 -10.25
CA GLY A 223 -13.95 -16.77 -8.95
C GLY A 223 -12.87 -17.82 -8.61
N CYS A 224 -11.83 -17.97 -9.44
CA CYS A 224 -10.82 -19.02 -9.29
C CYS A 224 -9.40 -18.58 -9.71
N VAL A 225 -9.07 -17.30 -9.53
CA VAL A 225 -7.73 -16.72 -9.73
C VAL A 225 -7.36 -15.83 -8.55
N SER A 226 -6.07 -15.65 -8.28
CA SER A 226 -5.61 -14.65 -7.31
C SER A 226 -5.93 -13.22 -7.77
N HIS A 227 -6.05 -12.30 -6.80
CA HIS A 227 -6.27 -10.88 -7.10
C HIS A 227 -5.16 -10.32 -8.00
N GLY A 228 -3.90 -10.71 -7.76
CA GLY A 228 -2.75 -10.35 -8.60
C GLY A 228 -2.84 -10.89 -10.03
N ALA A 229 -3.26 -12.15 -10.22
CA ALA A 229 -3.44 -12.73 -11.55
C ALA A 229 -4.58 -12.06 -12.32
N TYR A 230 -5.72 -11.76 -11.68
CA TYR A 230 -6.84 -11.06 -12.31
C TYR A 230 -6.41 -9.71 -12.91
N TRP A 231 -5.72 -8.87 -12.11
CA TRP A 231 -5.26 -7.57 -12.57
C TRP A 231 -4.17 -7.68 -13.65
N ARG A 232 -3.22 -8.62 -13.54
CA ARG A 232 -2.20 -8.87 -14.57
C ARG A 232 -2.81 -9.25 -15.91
N VAL A 233 -3.78 -10.17 -15.93
CA VAL A 233 -4.52 -10.53 -17.17
C VAL A 233 -5.22 -9.28 -17.73
N LYS A 234 -6.02 -8.59 -16.91
CA LYS A 234 -6.79 -7.41 -17.34
C LYS A 234 -5.93 -6.29 -17.92
N ASP A 235 -4.79 -6.01 -17.29
CA ASP A 235 -3.83 -5.01 -17.74
C ASP A 235 -3.08 -5.44 -19.01
N HIS A 236 -2.63 -6.70 -19.09
CA HIS A 236 -2.00 -7.25 -20.30
C HIS A 236 -2.94 -7.13 -21.51
N CYS A 237 -4.20 -7.57 -21.37
CA CYS A 237 -5.21 -7.49 -22.44
C CYS A 237 -5.47 -6.04 -22.87
N ARG A 238 -5.56 -5.11 -21.91
CA ARG A 238 -5.76 -3.68 -22.19
C ARG A 238 -4.57 -3.06 -22.94
N ARG A 239 -3.33 -3.43 -22.58
CA ARG A 239 -2.10 -2.89 -23.21
C ARG A 239 -1.79 -3.50 -24.57
N THR A 240 -2.16 -4.75 -24.80
CA THR A 240 -1.84 -5.49 -26.04
C THR A 240 -2.98 -5.54 -27.05
N GLY A 241 -4.20 -5.14 -26.67
CA GLY A 241 -5.41 -5.31 -27.49
C GLY A 241 -5.90 -6.76 -27.59
N LYS A 242 -5.22 -7.72 -26.94
CA LYS A 242 -5.61 -9.13 -26.99
C LYS A 242 -7.00 -9.35 -26.42
N ARG A 243 -7.78 -10.21 -27.09
CA ARG A 243 -9.15 -10.51 -26.66
C ARG A 243 -9.14 -11.34 -25.40
N CYS A 244 -9.87 -10.88 -24.40
CA CYS A 244 -9.95 -11.52 -23.09
C CYS A 244 -11.38 -11.55 -22.57
N VAL A 245 -11.82 -12.73 -22.14
CA VAL A 245 -13.17 -12.96 -21.62
C VAL A 245 -13.09 -13.32 -20.14
N PHE A 246 -13.77 -12.53 -19.31
CA PHE A 246 -13.86 -12.74 -17.87
C PHE A 246 -15.16 -13.48 -17.57
N VAL A 247 -15.07 -14.66 -16.97
CA VAL A 247 -16.19 -15.58 -16.78
C VAL A 247 -16.29 -15.97 -15.30
N ASP A 248 -17.45 -15.72 -14.69
CA ASP A 248 -17.64 -15.99 -13.26
C ASP A 248 -17.96 -17.47 -12.97
N GLN A 249 -18.79 -18.09 -13.82
CA GLN A 249 -19.15 -19.51 -13.70
C GLN A 249 -18.66 -20.32 -14.91
N PRO A 250 -18.00 -21.48 -14.70
CA PRO A 250 -17.47 -22.31 -15.78
C PRO A 250 -18.59 -23.02 -16.54
N ASN A 251 -19.14 -22.35 -17.56
CA ASN A 251 -20.23 -22.87 -18.40
C ASN A 251 -19.83 -22.98 -19.87
N THR A 252 -20.40 -23.96 -20.56
CA THR A 252 -20.08 -24.32 -21.94
C THR A 252 -20.49 -23.23 -22.94
N ASN A 253 -21.63 -22.57 -22.69
CA ASN A 253 -22.19 -21.58 -23.61
C ASN A 253 -21.34 -20.30 -23.65
N SER A 254 -20.73 -19.92 -22.53
CA SER A 254 -19.76 -18.82 -22.48
C SER A 254 -18.48 -19.13 -23.26
N LEU A 255 -18.02 -20.38 -23.26
CA LEU A 255 -16.87 -20.81 -24.07
C LEU A 255 -17.23 -20.77 -25.56
N VAL A 256 -18.33 -21.41 -25.96
CA VAL A 256 -18.86 -21.38 -27.34
C VAL A 256 -18.98 -19.94 -27.86
N ARG A 257 -19.67 -19.05 -27.12
CA ARG A 257 -19.82 -17.64 -27.49
C ARG A 257 -18.49 -16.87 -27.57
N SER A 258 -17.49 -17.25 -26.77
CA SER A 258 -16.15 -16.64 -26.82
C SER A 258 -15.38 -17.04 -28.07
N LEU A 259 -15.62 -18.26 -28.57
CA LEU A 259 -15.00 -18.82 -29.76
C LEU A 259 -15.73 -18.34 -31.03
N ASP A 260 -17.06 -18.30 -31.05
CA ASP A 260 -17.87 -17.71 -32.13
C ASP A 260 -17.55 -16.21 -32.36
N GLY A 261 -17.16 -15.49 -31.31
CA GLY A 261 -16.76 -14.09 -31.42
C GLY A 261 -15.49 -13.88 -32.26
N ILE A 262 -14.64 -14.90 -32.41
CA ILE A 262 -13.33 -14.81 -33.06
C ILE A 262 -13.46 -14.48 -34.55
N GLU A 263 -14.35 -15.17 -35.27
CA GLU A 263 -14.54 -14.95 -36.72
C GLU A 263 -14.92 -13.51 -37.05
N ARG A 264 -15.75 -12.87 -36.22
CA ARG A 264 -16.20 -11.48 -36.47
C ARG A 264 -15.05 -10.50 -36.43
N HIS A 265 -14.12 -10.68 -35.50
CA HIS A 265 -12.97 -9.78 -35.38
C HIS A 265 -11.92 -10.07 -36.44
N ASP A 266 -11.74 -11.33 -36.86
CA ASP A 266 -10.88 -11.67 -37.99
C ASP A 266 -11.42 -11.04 -39.28
N ALA A 267 -12.73 -11.19 -39.52
CA ALA A 267 -13.43 -10.58 -40.66
C ALA A 267 -13.29 -9.05 -40.66
N GLU A 268 -13.56 -8.38 -39.54
CA GLU A 268 -13.40 -6.92 -39.37
C GLU A 268 -11.93 -6.48 -39.58
N THR A 269 -10.94 -7.26 -39.11
CA THR A 269 -9.53 -6.94 -39.37
C THR A 269 -9.07 -7.23 -40.80
N SER A 270 -9.71 -8.13 -41.55
CA SER A 270 -9.43 -8.31 -42.98
C SER A 270 -10.05 -7.20 -43.84
N ASP A 271 -11.30 -6.81 -43.57
CA ASP A 271 -12.04 -5.80 -44.36
C ASP A 271 -11.48 -4.37 -44.17
N ALA A 272 -10.96 -4.08 -42.97
CA ALA A 272 -10.31 -2.81 -42.67
C ALA A 272 -9.00 -2.55 -43.46
N THR A 273 -8.47 -3.56 -44.17
CA THR A 273 -7.25 -3.43 -44.98
C THR A 273 -7.50 -2.92 -46.40
N GLU A 274 -8.74 -2.94 -46.90
CA GLU A 274 -9.06 -2.57 -48.29
C GLU A 274 -9.97 -1.33 -48.43
N SER A 275 -10.38 -0.67 -47.34
CA SER A 275 -11.20 0.55 -47.41
C SER A 275 -10.70 1.68 -46.50
N GLY A 276 -9.95 2.62 -47.09
CA GLY A 276 -9.57 3.85 -46.39
C GLY A 276 -10.65 4.93 -46.48
N ASN A 277 -11.23 5.35 -45.35
CA ASN A 277 -11.34 6.77 -44.98
C ASN A 277 -11.67 6.98 -43.48
N ALA A 278 -11.55 8.23 -43.02
CA ALA A 278 -11.47 8.61 -41.61
C ALA A 278 -12.79 8.68 -40.79
N CYS A 279 -12.66 8.41 -39.49
CA CYS A 279 -13.36 9.07 -38.37
C CYS A 279 -12.50 8.90 -37.10
N ALA A 280 -12.00 9.88 -36.34
CA ALA A 280 -12.49 11.19 -35.88
C ALA A 280 -13.44 11.12 -34.66
N ALA A 281 -13.03 11.77 -33.55
CA ALA A 281 -13.74 11.99 -32.27
C ALA A 281 -14.09 10.73 -31.42
N CYS A 282 -14.03 10.68 -30.07
CA CYS A 282 -13.56 11.56 -28.97
C CYS A 282 -13.47 10.66 -27.69
N ASP A 283 -12.82 10.97 -26.55
CA ASP A 283 -11.94 12.07 -26.12
C ASP A 283 -11.05 11.61 -24.92
N PRO A 284 -9.95 12.32 -24.56
CA PRO A 284 -9.04 11.90 -23.49
C PRO A 284 -9.46 12.44 -22.10
N MET A 285 -10.04 11.58 -21.24
CA MET A 285 -10.35 11.97 -19.87
C MET A 285 -9.08 12.02 -18.99
N HIS A 286 -8.74 13.22 -18.52
CA HIS A 286 -7.57 13.52 -17.69
C HIS A 286 -7.63 12.83 -16.30
N PRO A 287 -6.51 12.34 -15.74
CA PRO A 287 -6.48 11.83 -14.37
C PRO A 287 -6.44 12.99 -13.35
N PRO A 288 -7.15 12.89 -12.20
CA PRO A 288 -7.03 13.87 -11.12
C PRO A 288 -5.71 13.68 -10.38
N GLY A 289 -4.85 14.70 -10.40
CA GLY A 289 -3.57 14.67 -9.69
C GLY A 289 -3.71 14.74 -8.17
N ARG A 290 -2.84 14.00 -7.46
CA ARG A 290 -2.37 14.33 -6.10
C ARG A 290 -0.86 14.21 -6.11
N ARG A 291 -0.20 15.37 -6.05
CA ARG A 291 0.48 15.94 -4.86
C ARG A 291 1.84 15.29 -4.64
N ARG A 292 2.87 16.08 -4.92
CA ARG A 292 4.18 15.93 -4.29
C ARG A 292 3.99 16.35 -2.84
N ASP A 293 4.28 15.44 -1.91
CA ASP A 293 4.59 15.85 -0.55
C ASP A 293 6.10 16.12 -0.46
N THR A 294 6.43 17.07 0.40
CA THR A 294 7.75 17.66 0.65
C THR A 294 8.74 16.70 1.30
#